data_AF-A0A9J7N1L9-F1
#
_entry.id   AF-A0A9J7N1L9-F1
#
_cell.length_a   1.000
_cell.length_b   1.000
_cell.length_c   1.000
_cell.angle_alpha   90.00
_cell.angle_beta   90.00
_cell.angle_gamma   90.00
#
_symmetry.space_group_name_H-M   'P 1'
#
loop_
_entity.id
_entity.type
_entity.pdbx_description
1 polymer ?
#
loop_
_entity_poly.entity_id
_entity_poly.type
_entity_poly.pdbx_seq_one_letter_code
_entity_poly.pdbx_strand_id
1 'polypeptide(L)'
;MLARLALEGKEDVAQLLKTQAEEHARQIKQLKKQLRKDLDQAREAVRAQQNRPQLPPDGDVSKDPAAQWIEFNRELQAQLSQQTAELESMKQRERQLKQRLASAMGREEEDVEADAFGPLLTEPTETEYLKKVMFEYMMGRETKTMAKVIAAILKFPAEQTRQILEQEETKATS
;
A
#
# COMPACT_ATOMS: atom_id res chain seq x y z
N MET A 1 47.16 7.10 -34.11
CA MET A 1 47.06 6.57 -32.72
C MET A 1 45.83 7.07 -31.98
N LEU A 2 45.50 8.36 -32.01
CA LEU A 2 44.35 8.95 -31.28
C LEU A 2 42.96 8.40 -31.69
N ALA A 3 42.75 8.07 -32.98
CA ALA A 3 41.47 7.52 -33.44
C ALA A 3 41.16 6.10 -32.93
N ARG A 4 42.19 5.32 -32.57
CA ARG A 4 42.04 3.92 -32.12
C ARG A 4 41.57 3.85 -30.66
N LEU A 5 42.12 4.72 -29.81
CA LEU A 5 41.75 4.86 -28.40
C LEU A 5 40.30 5.36 -28.20
N ALA A 6 39.81 6.23 -29.09
CA ALA A 6 38.44 6.73 -29.03
C ALA A 6 37.37 5.71 -29.48
N LEU A 7 37.78 4.68 -30.23
CA LEU A 7 36.93 3.55 -30.60
C LEU A 7 36.90 2.51 -29.47
N GLU A 8 38.07 2.18 -28.89
CA GLU A 8 38.19 1.30 -27.70
C GLU A 8 37.32 1.80 -26.53
N GLY A 9 37.39 3.09 -26.17
CA GLY A 9 36.57 3.62 -25.08
C GLY A 9 35.06 3.64 -25.35
N LYS A 10 34.62 3.62 -26.62
CA LYS A 10 33.20 3.50 -26.98
C LYS A 10 32.73 2.04 -26.94
N GLU A 11 33.62 1.11 -27.31
CA GLU A 11 33.37 -0.33 -27.23
C GLU A 11 33.28 -0.77 -25.77
N ASP A 12 34.11 -0.24 -24.88
CA ASP A 12 34.06 -0.53 -23.43
C ASP A 12 32.76 -0.04 -22.78
N VAL A 13 32.30 1.17 -23.14
CA VAL A 13 31.02 1.71 -22.65
C VAL A 13 29.83 0.91 -23.19
N ALA A 14 29.89 0.48 -24.45
CA ALA A 14 28.85 -0.36 -25.05
C ALA A 14 28.80 -1.76 -24.39
N GLN A 15 29.94 -2.34 -24.04
CA GLN A 15 30.01 -3.59 -23.30
C GLN A 15 29.45 -3.44 -21.88
N LEU A 16 29.78 -2.36 -21.18
CA LEU A 16 29.28 -2.09 -19.83
C LEU A 16 27.75 -1.90 -19.80
N LEU A 17 27.20 -1.16 -20.77
CA LEU A 17 25.75 -0.98 -20.90
C LEU A 17 25.05 -2.30 -21.21
N LYS A 18 25.68 -3.16 -22.02
CA LYS A 18 25.15 -4.49 -22.34
C LYS A 18 25.15 -5.41 -21.12
N THR A 19 26.23 -5.45 -20.34
CA THR A 19 26.28 -6.24 -19.11
C THR A 19 25.26 -5.75 -18.09
N GLN A 20 25.10 -4.44 -17.95
CA GLN A 20 24.10 -3.85 -17.05
C GLN A 20 22.66 -4.19 -17.51
N ALA A 21 22.38 -4.14 -18.81
CA ALA A 21 21.08 -4.53 -19.35
C ALA A 21 20.77 -6.03 -19.12
N GLU A 22 21.78 -6.90 -19.25
CA GLU A 22 21.65 -8.32 -18.97
C GLU A 22 21.39 -8.61 -17.48
N GLU A 23 22.06 -7.88 -16.58
CA GLU A 23 21.81 -7.96 -15.13
C GLU A 23 20.40 -7.52 -14.76
N HIS A 24 19.95 -6.38 -15.30
CA HIS A 24 18.59 -5.90 -15.10
C HIS A 24 17.56 -6.90 -15.63
N ALA A 25 17.82 -7.52 -16.80
CA ALA A 25 16.95 -8.56 -17.35
C ALA A 25 16.89 -9.80 -16.44
N ARG A 26 18.01 -10.22 -15.83
CA ARG A 26 18.05 -11.31 -14.84
C ARG A 26 17.26 -10.95 -13.59
N GLN A 27 17.41 -9.73 -13.09
CA GLN A 27 16.70 -9.24 -11.90
C GLN A 27 15.20 -9.17 -12.14
N ILE A 28 14.75 -8.65 -13.30
CA ILE A 28 13.34 -8.65 -13.70
C ILE A 28 12.79 -10.07 -13.79
N LYS A 29 13.57 -11.02 -14.33
CA LYS A 29 13.16 -12.43 -14.43
C LYS A 29 13.00 -13.07 -13.05
N GLN A 30 13.91 -12.79 -12.12
CA GLN A 30 13.82 -13.27 -10.74
C GLN A 30 12.63 -12.67 -10.00
N LEU A 31 12.43 -11.34 -10.08
CA LEU A 31 11.29 -10.65 -9.47
C LEU A 31 9.95 -11.18 -10.02
N LYS A 32 9.84 -11.40 -11.33
CA LYS A 32 8.64 -12.01 -11.93
C LYS A 32 8.40 -13.44 -11.43
N LYS A 33 9.45 -14.23 -11.21
CA LYS A 33 9.33 -15.59 -10.67
C LYS A 33 8.88 -15.56 -9.21
N GLN A 34 9.41 -14.64 -8.42
CA GLN A 34 9.04 -14.46 -7.03
C GLN A 34 7.57 -14.01 -6.90
N LEU A 35 7.17 -12.99 -7.67
CA LEU A 35 5.80 -12.49 -7.66
C LEU A 35 4.77 -13.57 -8.05
N ARG A 36 5.10 -14.45 -9.01
CA ARG A 36 4.24 -15.59 -9.34
C ARG A 36 4.09 -16.55 -8.17
N LYS A 37 5.20 -16.88 -7.50
CA LYS A 37 5.18 -17.74 -6.33
C LYS A 37 4.34 -17.14 -5.20
N ASP A 38 4.50 -15.85 -4.94
CA ASP A 38 3.76 -15.14 -3.90
C ASP A 38 2.26 -15.05 -4.25
N LEU A 39 1.92 -14.88 -5.53
CA LEU A 39 0.53 -14.87 -6.01
C LEU A 39 -0.14 -16.24 -5.90
N ASP A 40 0.60 -17.32 -6.20
CA ASP A 40 0.12 -18.69 -6.03
C ASP A 40 -0.07 -19.02 -4.55
N GLN A 41 0.87 -18.61 -3.68
CA GLN A 41 0.74 -18.73 -2.22
C GLN A 41 -0.46 -17.94 -1.67
N ALA A 42 -0.68 -16.71 -2.15
CA ALA A 42 -1.84 -15.90 -1.76
C ALA A 42 -3.16 -16.53 -2.24
N ARG A 43 -3.17 -17.10 -3.46
CA ARG A 43 -4.33 -17.85 -3.97
C ARG A 43 -4.61 -19.10 -3.16
N GLU A 44 -3.58 -19.84 -2.77
CA GLU A 44 -3.71 -21.00 -1.89
C GLU A 44 -4.19 -20.61 -0.49
N ALA A 45 -3.70 -19.51 0.08
CA ALA A 45 -4.15 -18.98 1.36
C ALA A 45 -5.61 -18.54 1.33
N VAL A 46 -6.04 -17.85 0.26
CA VAL A 46 -7.44 -17.48 0.03
C VAL A 46 -8.30 -18.74 -0.18
N ARG A 47 -7.81 -19.73 -0.91
CA ARG A 47 -8.50 -21.02 -1.10
C ARG A 47 -8.62 -21.80 0.21
N ALA A 48 -7.61 -21.75 1.08
CA ALA A 48 -7.66 -22.32 2.41
C ALA A 48 -8.66 -21.59 3.31
N GLN A 49 -8.78 -20.26 3.19
CA GLN A 49 -9.83 -19.49 3.85
C GLN A 49 -11.24 -19.78 3.27
N GLN A 50 -11.35 -20.04 1.97
CA GLN A 50 -12.62 -20.41 1.31
C GLN A 50 -13.03 -21.86 1.59
N ASN A 51 -12.07 -22.75 1.87
CA ASN A 51 -12.28 -24.10 2.41
C ASN A 51 -12.37 -24.11 3.95
N ARG A 52 -12.73 -22.97 4.58
CA ARG A 52 -13.30 -23.00 5.93
C ARG A 52 -14.47 -23.99 5.91
N PRO A 53 -14.58 -24.95 6.85
CA PRO A 53 -15.72 -25.83 6.92
C PRO A 53 -16.99 -24.99 6.89
N GLN A 54 -17.76 -25.10 5.81
CA GLN A 54 -19.13 -24.61 5.79
C GLN A 54 -19.88 -25.36 6.89
N LEU A 55 -20.88 -24.73 7.51
CA LEU A 55 -21.77 -25.41 8.45
C LEU A 55 -22.18 -26.77 7.85
N PRO A 56 -22.19 -27.86 8.64
CA PRO A 56 -22.54 -29.17 8.12
C PRO A 56 -23.88 -29.07 7.38
N PRO A 57 -24.00 -29.57 6.14
CA PRO A 57 -25.32 -29.80 5.58
C PRO A 57 -26.03 -30.76 6.53
N ASP A 58 -27.29 -30.46 6.84
CA ASP A 58 -28.16 -31.29 7.68
C ASP A 58 -27.98 -32.78 7.33
N GLY A 59 -27.29 -33.52 8.19
CA GLY A 59 -27.07 -34.95 7.96
C GLY A 59 -25.73 -35.49 8.43
N ASP A 60 -25.43 -35.38 9.73
CA ASP A 60 -24.98 -36.55 10.51
C ASP A 60 -25.08 -36.24 12.02
N VAL A 61 -26.19 -36.66 12.65
CA VAL A 61 -26.40 -36.52 14.10
C VAL A 61 -25.68 -37.65 14.81
N SER A 62 -24.35 -37.56 14.89
CA SER A 62 -23.55 -38.52 15.69
C SER A 62 -22.54 -37.85 16.62
N LYS A 63 -22.38 -36.52 16.58
CA LYS A 63 -21.60 -35.76 17.56
C LYS A 63 -22.41 -34.57 18.04
N ASP A 64 -22.60 -34.49 19.36
CA ASP A 64 -23.38 -33.45 20.04
C ASP A 64 -23.09 -32.05 19.45
N PRO A 65 -24.07 -31.41 18.79
CA PRO A 65 -23.87 -30.13 18.11
C PRO A 65 -23.43 -29.01 19.06
N ALA A 66 -23.73 -29.14 20.36
CA ALA A 66 -23.25 -28.22 21.38
C ALA A 66 -21.73 -28.33 21.58
N ALA A 67 -21.18 -29.55 21.57
CA ALA A 67 -19.74 -29.77 21.74
C ALA A 67 -18.92 -29.18 20.59
N GLN A 68 -19.43 -29.30 19.35
CA GLN A 68 -18.80 -28.72 18.17
C GLN A 68 -18.80 -27.18 18.22
N TRP A 69 -19.89 -26.57 18.68
CA TRP A 69 -19.98 -25.11 18.84
C TRP A 69 -19.03 -24.58 19.91
N ILE A 70 -18.85 -25.34 21.01
CA ILE A 70 -17.88 -25.01 22.07
C ILE A 70 -16.45 -25.08 21.54
N GLU A 71 -16.09 -26.15 20.82
CA GLU A 71 -14.75 -26.28 20.22
C GLU A 71 -14.47 -25.17 19.19
N PHE A 72 -15.45 -24.85 18.35
CA PHE A 72 -15.31 -23.78 17.36
C PHE A 72 -15.13 -22.40 18.01
N ASN A 73 -15.92 -22.07 19.05
CA ASN A 73 -15.75 -20.81 19.77
C ASN A 73 -14.39 -20.74 20.48
N ARG A 74 -13.92 -21.86 21.04
CA ARG A 74 -12.62 -21.96 21.68
C ARG A 74 -11.49 -21.71 20.68
N GLU A 75 -11.57 -22.31 19.49
CA GLU A 75 -10.60 -22.10 18.42
C GLU A 75 -10.61 -20.64 17.92
N LEU A 76 -11.80 -20.05 17.77
CA LEU A 76 -11.94 -18.65 17.37
C LEU A 76 -11.34 -17.70 18.43
N GLN A 77 -11.57 -17.97 19.71
CA GLN A 77 -10.96 -17.21 20.81
C GLN A 77 -9.45 -17.38 20.85
N ALA A 78 -8.94 -18.59 20.59
CA ALA A 78 -7.50 -18.85 20.50
C ALA A 78 -6.87 -18.01 19.38
N GLN A 79 -7.48 -18.01 18.18
CA GLN A 79 -7.02 -17.21 17.04
C GLN A 79 -7.01 -15.70 17.33
N LEU A 80 -8.07 -15.17 17.95
CA LEU A 80 -8.12 -13.77 18.36
C LEU A 80 -7.04 -13.42 19.38
N SER A 81 -6.81 -14.31 20.36
CA SER A 81 -5.76 -14.10 21.37
C SER A 81 -4.36 -14.12 20.74
N GLN A 82 -4.12 -14.99 19.77
CA GLN A 82 -2.87 -15.06 19.03
C GLN A 82 -2.64 -13.78 18.22
N GLN A 83 -3.63 -13.33 17.44
CA GLN A 83 -3.51 -12.10 16.65
C GLN A 83 -3.30 -10.87 17.53
N THR A 84 -3.95 -10.83 18.69
CA THR A 84 -3.77 -9.74 19.66
C THR A 84 -2.34 -9.73 20.21
N ALA A 85 -1.81 -10.90 20.58
CA ALA A 85 -0.43 -11.02 21.06
C ALA A 85 0.60 -10.66 19.96
N GLU A 86 0.35 -11.03 18.70
CA GLU A 86 1.20 -10.66 17.57
C GLU A 86 1.19 -9.14 17.33
N LEU A 87 0.01 -8.49 17.41
CA LEU A 87 -0.11 -7.04 17.31
C LEU A 87 0.60 -6.31 18.46
N GLU A 88 0.47 -6.81 19.68
CA GLU A 88 1.20 -6.26 20.84
C GLU A 88 2.72 -6.41 20.65
N SER A 89 3.18 -7.55 20.15
CA SER A 89 4.59 -7.77 19.82
C SER A 89 5.08 -6.80 18.74
N MET A 90 4.29 -6.56 17.69
CA MET A 90 4.62 -5.57 16.67
C MET A 90 4.69 -4.15 17.23
N LYS A 91 3.70 -3.73 18.03
CA LYS A 91 3.68 -2.41 18.68
C LYS A 91 4.87 -2.22 19.60
N GLN A 92 5.28 -3.27 20.33
CA GLN A 92 6.46 -3.21 21.18
C GLN A 92 7.75 -3.08 20.36
N ARG A 93 7.88 -3.80 19.23
CA ARG A 93 9.01 -3.64 18.31
C ARG A 93 9.05 -2.23 17.70
N GLU A 94 7.90 -1.69 17.31
CA GLU A 94 7.79 -0.33 16.79
C GLU A 94 8.27 0.69 17.83
N ARG A 95 7.82 0.57 19.09
CA ARG A 95 8.29 1.43 20.19
C ARG A 95 9.80 1.31 20.40
N GLN A 96 10.35 0.09 20.36
CA GLN A 96 11.80 -0.11 20.47
C GLN A 96 12.57 0.53 19.32
N LEU A 97 12.06 0.45 18.08
CA LEU A 97 12.67 1.11 16.93
C LEU A 97 12.60 2.63 17.07
N LYS A 98 11.45 3.18 17.47
CA LYS A 98 11.27 4.61 17.76
C LYS A 98 12.26 5.09 18.83
N GLN A 99 12.39 4.35 19.93
CA GLN A 99 13.37 4.61 20.99
C GLN A 99 14.81 4.63 20.51
N ARG A 100 15.20 3.65 19.70
CA ARG A 100 16.56 3.56 19.14
C ARG A 100 16.85 4.71 18.18
N LEU A 101 15.86 5.09 17.36
CA LEU A 101 15.98 6.20 16.42
C LEU A 101 16.06 7.55 17.16
N ALA A 102 15.22 7.76 18.18
CA ALA A 102 15.24 8.92 19.06
C ALA A 102 16.60 9.07 19.76
N SER A 103 17.10 7.98 20.33
CA SER A 103 18.41 7.94 20.99
C SER A 103 19.58 8.21 20.02
N ALA A 104 19.51 7.71 18.78
CA ALA A 104 20.55 7.94 17.77
C ALA A 104 20.56 9.38 17.23
N MET A 105 19.41 10.06 17.23
CA MET A 105 19.28 11.45 16.76
C MET A 105 19.36 12.49 17.90
N GLY A 106 19.46 12.06 19.17
CA GLY A 106 19.51 12.95 20.32
C GLY A 106 18.22 13.76 20.54
N ARG A 107 17.06 13.21 20.15
CA ARG A 107 15.74 13.84 20.26
C ARG A 107 14.76 12.94 21.04
N GLU A 108 13.67 13.50 21.55
CA GLU A 108 12.66 12.73 22.28
C GLU A 108 11.79 11.89 21.31
N GLU A 109 11.13 10.83 21.82
CA GLU A 109 10.32 9.91 20.99
C GLU A 109 9.23 10.63 20.16
N GLU A 110 8.75 11.78 20.64
CA GLU A 110 7.73 12.62 20.00
C GLU A 110 8.25 13.33 18.72
N ASP A 111 9.55 13.66 18.67
CA ASP A 111 10.16 14.38 17.54
C ASP A 111 10.46 13.48 16.34
N VAL A 112 10.52 12.16 16.54
CA VAL A 112 10.90 11.20 15.50
C VAL A 112 9.71 10.82 14.62
N GLU A 113 8.50 10.79 15.19
CA GLU A 113 7.25 10.71 14.43
C GLU A 113 7.08 11.92 13.52
N ALA A 114 7.51 13.08 14.03
CA ALA A 114 7.52 14.30 13.27
C ALA A 114 8.56 14.31 12.14
N ASP A 115 9.70 13.59 12.19
CA ASP A 115 10.84 13.84 11.27
C ASP A 115 11.07 12.78 10.18
N ALA A 116 10.64 11.52 10.36
CA ALA A 116 10.64 10.52 9.27
C ALA A 116 9.73 10.94 8.10
N PHE A 117 8.79 11.81 8.43
CA PHE A 117 7.89 12.46 7.53
C PHE A 117 8.01 13.99 7.60
N GLY A 118 8.78 14.61 8.49
CA GLY A 118 8.69 16.06 8.82
C GLY A 118 9.01 17.03 7.70
N PRO A 119 10.07 16.79 6.92
CA PRO A 119 10.30 17.58 5.72
C PRO A 119 9.29 17.27 4.59
N LEU A 120 8.51 16.19 4.71
CA LEU A 120 7.49 15.72 3.75
C LEU A 120 6.03 15.98 4.23
N LEU A 121 5.82 16.25 5.53
CA LEU A 121 4.57 16.34 6.29
C LEU A 121 4.52 17.56 7.22
N THR A 122 5.43 18.53 7.12
CA THR A 122 4.90 19.89 7.05
C THR A 122 4.09 19.96 5.77
N GLU A 123 2.88 19.39 5.81
CA GLU A 123 1.96 19.48 4.71
C GLU A 123 1.83 20.98 4.47
N PRO A 124 2.18 21.49 3.27
CA PRO A 124 1.82 22.86 2.96
C PRO A 124 0.33 22.98 3.29
N THR A 125 -0.11 24.11 3.83
CA THR A 125 -1.51 24.36 4.20
C THR A 125 -2.50 23.96 3.07
N GLU A 126 -1.99 23.94 1.84
CA GLU A 126 -2.61 23.44 0.62
C GLU A 126 -2.96 21.95 0.66
N THR A 127 -2.13 21.05 1.23
CA THR A 127 -2.40 19.60 1.31
C THR A 127 -3.48 19.27 2.34
N GLU A 128 -3.45 19.89 3.53
CA GLU A 128 -4.54 19.72 4.52
C GLU A 128 -5.87 20.24 3.96
N TYR A 129 -5.83 21.39 3.28
CA TYR A 129 -6.99 21.95 2.60
C TYR A 129 -7.48 21.03 1.46
N LEU A 130 -6.57 20.48 0.66
CA LEU A 130 -6.91 19.55 -0.42
C LEU A 130 -7.61 18.30 0.12
N LYS A 131 -7.12 17.71 1.22
CA LYS A 131 -7.78 16.55 1.87
C LYS A 131 -9.23 16.86 2.25
N LYS A 132 -9.45 18.03 2.86
CA LYS A 132 -10.80 18.48 3.24
C LYS A 132 -11.71 18.62 2.01
N VAL A 133 -11.24 19.29 0.97
CA VAL A 133 -12.03 19.51 -0.26
C VAL A 133 -12.31 18.19 -0.99
N MET A 134 -11.34 17.29 -1.06
CA MET A 134 -11.53 15.95 -1.66
C MET A 134 -12.54 15.13 -0.87
N PHE A 135 -12.51 15.17 0.47
CA PHE A 135 -13.49 14.51 1.30
C PHE A 135 -14.91 15.02 1.01
N GLU A 136 -15.11 16.33 0.97
CA GLU A 136 -16.40 16.94 0.63
C GLU A 136 -16.90 16.52 -0.77
N TYR A 137 -16.00 16.54 -1.77
CA TYR A 137 -16.30 16.09 -3.13
C TYR A 137 -16.73 14.61 -3.18
N MET A 138 -15.99 13.72 -2.52
CA MET A 138 -16.28 12.28 -2.50
C MET A 138 -17.57 11.95 -1.73
N MET A 139 -17.93 12.77 -0.74
CA MET A 139 -19.20 12.67 -0.02
C MET A 139 -20.39 13.26 -0.81
N GLY A 140 -20.16 13.75 -2.04
CA GLY A 140 -21.22 14.27 -2.91
C GLY A 140 -21.71 15.67 -2.52
N ARG A 141 -20.96 16.41 -1.70
CA ARG A 141 -21.35 17.74 -1.21
C ARG A 141 -20.70 18.82 -2.07
N GLU A 142 -21.54 19.72 -2.60
CA GLU A 142 -21.10 20.85 -3.44
C GLU A 142 -20.12 20.45 -4.55
N THR A 143 -20.34 19.29 -5.21
CA THR A 143 -19.34 18.62 -6.07
C THR A 143 -18.77 19.52 -7.16
N LYS A 144 -19.61 20.36 -7.79
CA LYS A 144 -19.18 21.34 -8.79
C LYS A 144 -18.21 22.39 -8.24
N THR A 145 -18.44 22.86 -7.02
CA THR A 145 -17.57 23.84 -6.34
C THR A 145 -16.28 23.15 -5.91
N MET A 146 -16.37 21.97 -5.30
CA MET A 146 -15.20 21.22 -4.86
C MET A 146 -14.29 20.83 -6.04
N ALA A 147 -14.87 20.41 -7.17
CA ALA A 147 -14.10 20.09 -8.39
C ALA A 147 -13.31 21.31 -8.92
N LYS A 148 -13.88 22.52 -8.88
CA LYS A 148 -13.16 23.75 -9.25
C LYS A 148 -11.99 24.02 -8.31
N VAL A 149 -12.21 23.85 -7.00
CA VAL A 149 -11.19 24.07 -5.97
C VAL A 149 -10.06 23.06 -6.10
N ILE A 150 -10.37 21.77 -6.31
CA ILE A 150 -9.38 20.70 -6.55
C ILE A 150 -8.54 21.01 -7.79
N ALA A 151 -9.17 21.38 -8.90
CA ALA A 151 -8.47 21.72 -10.14
C ALA A 151 -7.55 22.94 -9.98
N ALA A 152 -7.93 23.92 -9.15
CA ALA A 152 -7.11 25.09 -8.85
C ALA A 152 -5.91 24.76 -7.95
N ILE A 153 -6.10 23.96 -6.89
CA ILE A 153 -5.01 23.54 -5.99
C ILE A 153 -3.98 22.69 -6.75
N LEU A 154 -4.46 21.74 -7.55
CA LEU A 154 -3.60 20.83 -8.32
C LEU A 154 -3.11 21.42 -9.65
N LYS A 155 -3.50 22.66 -9.97
CA LYS A 155 -3.08 23.40 -11.17
C LYS A 155 -3.32 22.59 -12.46
N PHE A 156 -4.52 22.02 -12.59
CA PHE A 156 -4.87 21.26 -13.79
C PHE A 156 -4.84 22.16 -15.04
N PRO A 157 -4.42 21.62 -16.20
CA PRO A 157 -4.55 22.31 -17.48
C PRO A 157 -6.01 22.69 -17.75
N ALA A 158 -6.24 23.87 -18.35
CA ALA A 158 -7.58 24.40 -18.60
C ALA A 158 -8.51 23.44 -19.36
N GLU A 159 -7.96 22.66 -20.29
CA GLU A 159 -8.71 21.65 -21.04
C GLU A 159 -9.20 20.51 -20.13
N GLN A 160 -8.35 20.02 -19.21
CA GLN A 160 -8.74 18.99 -18.24
C GLN A 160 -9.77 19.54 -17.24
N THR A 161 -9.58 20.78 -16.77
CA THR A 161 -10.55 21.45 -15.90
C THR A 161 -11.91 21.56 -16.57
N ARG A 162 -11.98 21.95 -17.85
CA ARG A 162 -13.25 22.06 -18.59
C ARG A 162 -13.98 20.71 -18.67
N GLN A 163 -13.27 19.65 -19.06
CA GLN A 163 -13.84 18.31 -19.17
C GLN A 163 -14.39 17.80 -17.83
N ILE A 164 -13.68 18.03 -16.72
CA ILE A 164 -14.14 17.65 -15.38
C ILE A 164 -15.43 18.40 -15.01
N LEU A 165 -15.51 19.71 -15.31
CA LEU A 165 -16.69 20.51 -14.99
C LEU A 165 -17.91 20.15 -15.85
N GLU A 166 -17.72 19.83 -17.13
CA GLU A 166 -18.79 19.35 -18.01
C GLU A 166 -19.37 18.01 -17.52
N GLN A 167 -18.51 17.10 -17.04
CA GLN A 167 -18.95 15.84 -16.44
C GLN A 167 -19.74 16.06 -15.15
N GLU A 168 -19.31 16.98 -14.29
CA GLU A 168 -20.05 17.33 -13.07
C GLU A 168 -21.40 18.00 -13.37
N GLU A 169 -21.48 18.82 -14.43
CA GLU A 169 -22.76 19.38 -14.88
C GLU A 169 -23.72 18.30 -15.37
N THR A 170 -23.21 17.33 -16.15
CA THR A 170 -24.01 16.21 -16.65
C THR A 170 -24.57 15.35 -15.51
N LYS A 171 -23.75 15.08 -14.49
CA LYS A 171 -24.16 14.33 -13.28
C LYS A 171 -25.19 15.08 -12.44
N ALA A 172 -25.14 16.41 -12.39
CA ALA A 172 -26.11 17.20 -11.64
C ALA A 172 -27.48 17.29 -12.33
N THR A 173 -27.54 17.07 -13.65
CA THR A 173 -28.78 17.07 -14.45
C THR A 173 -29.42 15.70 -14.67
N SER A 174 -28.78 14.61 -14.23
CA SER A 174 -29.30 13.23 -14.30
C SER A 174 -29.82 12.77 -12.95
#